data_AF-A0A7C4IEL0-F1
#
_entry.id   AF-A0A7C4IEL0-F1
#
_cell.length_a   1.000
_cell.length_b   1.000
_cell.length_c   1.000
_cell.angle_alpha   90.00
_cell.angle_beta   90.00
_cell.angle_gamma   90.00
#
_symmetry.space_group_name_H-M   'P 1'
#
loop_
_entity.id
_entity.type
_entity.pdbx_description
1 polymer ?
#
loop_
_entity_poly.entity_id
_entity_poly.type
_entity_poly.pdbx_seq_one_letter_code
_entity_poly.pdbx_strand_id
1 'polypeptide(L)' 'MPLPEPRAGEVRLKVLAAGVNFPDALIIQKKYQVQPPLPFVPGTEVAG' A
#
# COMPACT_ATOMS: atom_id res chain seq x y z
N MET A 1 -5.35 -10.46 -10.30
CA MET A 1 -5.31 -11.28 -9.07
C MET A 1 -6.70 -11.29 -8.45
N PRO A 2 -7.17 -12.40 -7.88
CA PRO A 2 -8.45 -12.43 -7.16
C PRO A 2 -8.41 -11.48 -5.95
N LEU A 3 -9.58 -10.96 -5.55
CA LEU A 3 -9.66 -10.15 -4.33
C LEU A 3 -9.40 -11.04 -3.11
N PRO A 4 -8.58 -10.60 -2.14
CA PRO A 4 -8.38 -11.37 -0.92
C PRO A 4 -9.66 -11.38 -0.09
N GLU A 5 -9.93 -12.51 0.57
CA GLU A 5 -10.98 -12.64 1.57
C GLU A 5 -10.39 -12.38 2.97
N PRO A 6 -10.98 -11.47 3.76
CA PRO A 6 -10.47 -11.16 5.09
C PRO A 6 -10.65 -12.35 6.04
N ARG A 7 -9.67 -12.55 6.93
CA ARG A 7 -9.75 -13.52 8.04
C ARG A 7 -10.49 -12.93 9.24
N ALA A 8 -10.69 -13.74 10.27
CA ALA A 8 -11.23 -13.26 11.54
C ALA A 8 -10.35 -12.13 12.12
N GLY A 9 -10.93 -10.96 12.35
CA GLY A 9 -10.25 -9.76 12.83
C GLY A 9 -9.69 -8.85 11.73
N GLU A 10 -9.81 -9.21 10.45
CA GLU A 10 -9.41 -8.37 9.32
C GLU A 10 -10.62 -7.67 8.69
N VAL A 11 -10.38 -6.58 7.97
CA VAL A 11 -11.39 -5.86 7.19
C VAL A 11 -10.93 -5.72 5.75
N ARG A 12 -11.88 -5.83 4.82
CA ARG A 12 -11.67 -5.49 3.41
C ARG A 12 -12.30 -4.13 3.12
N LEU A 13 -11.45 -3.15 2.86
CA LEU A 13 -11.86 -1.78 2.56
C LEU A 13 -11.96 -1.57 1.04
N LYS A 14 -13.02 -0.89 0.58
CA LYS A 14 -13.06 -0.34 -0.77
C LYS A 14 -12.40 1.04 -0.75
N VAL A 15 -11.15 1.11 -1.14
CA VAL A 15 -10.41 2.38 -1.18
C VAL A 15 -11.10 3.39 -2.12
N LEU A 16 -11.50 4.53 -1.58
CA LEU A 16 -12.07 5.67 -2.33
C LEU A 16 -11.03 6.79 -2.52
N ALA A 17 -10.11 6.95 -1.56
CA ALA A 17 -9.01 7.91 -1.62
C ALA A 17 -7.73 7.30 -1.03
N ALA A 18 -6.58 7.72 -1.57
CA ALA A 18 -5.26 7.38 -1.05
C ALA A 18 -4.45 8.67 -0.88
N GLY A 19 -3.68 8.75 0.20
CA GLY A 19 -2.75 9.86 0.39
C GLY A 19 -1.51 9.69 -0.49
N VAL A 20 -0.89 10.82 -0.83
CA VAL A 20 0.34 10.85 -1.62
C VAL A 20 1.39 11.57 -0.80
N ASN A 21 2.43 10.84 -0.38
CA ASN A 21 3.48 11.39 0.46
C ASN A 21 4.86 11.27 -0.18
N PHE A 22 5.79 12.08 0.34
CA PHE A 22 7.19 12.07 -0.10
C PHE A 22 7.89 10.71 0.09
N PRO A 23 7.71 9.97 1.22
CA PRO A 23 8.33 8.65 1.39
C PRO A 23 7.88 7.62 0.35
N ASP A 24 6.60 7.64 -0.07
CA ASP A 24 6.10 6.73 -1.10
C ASP A 24 6.87 6.89 -2.41
N ALA A 25 7.13 8.13 -2.81
CA ALA A 25 7.92 8.43 -3.99
C ALA A 25 9.38 7.93 -3.86
N LEU A 26 9.98 8.07 -2.68
CA LEU A 26 11.33 7.57 -2.44
C LEU A 26 11.41 6.04 -2.51
N ILE A 27 10.40 5.32 -2.00
CA ILE A 27 10.35 3.84 -2.06
C ILE A 27 10.24 3.39 -3.52
N ILE A 28 9.34 4.01 -4.29
CA ILE A 28 9.18 3.72 -5.72
C ILE A 28 10.48 3.98 -6.50
N GLN A 29 11.22 5.03 -6.15
CA GLN A 29 12.50 5.38 -6.78
C GLN A 29 13.70 4.58 -6.27
N LYS A 30 13.51 3.64 -5.32
CA LYS A 30 14.60 2.92 -4.63
C LYS A 30 15.60 3.85 -3.93
N LYS A 31 15.12 4.99 -3.44
CA LYS A 31 15.90 5.99 -2.69
C LYS A 31 15.59 5.99 -1.19
N TYR A 32 14.64 5.16 -0.75
CA TYR A 32 14.33 5.00 0.66
C TYR A 32 15.22 3.94 1.32
N GLN A 33 15.43 4.05 2.63
CA GLN A 33 16.27 3.12 3.39
C GLN A 33 15.72 1.69 3.33
N VAL A 34 14.39 1.55 3.40
CA VAL A 34 13.70 0.27 3.30
C VAL A 34 13.20 0.08 1.86
N GLN A 35 13.56 -1.04 1.25
CA GLN A 35 13.17 -1.40 -0.12
C GLN A 35 12.42 -2.74 -0.12
N PRO A 36 11.07 -2.73 -0.19
CA PRO A 36 10.28 -3.94 -0.26
C PRO A 36 10.63 -4.76 -1.52
N PRO A 37 10.65 -6.10 -1.45
CA PRO A 37 10.83 -6.94 -2.62
C PRO A 37 9.64 -6.79 -3.59
N LEU A 38 9.92 -6.88 -4.90
CA LEU A 38 8.90 -6.82 -5.93
C LEU A 38 8.23 -8.20 -6.17
N PRO A 39 6.94 -8.26 -6.54
CA PRO A 39 6.02 -7.14 -6.77
C PRO A 39 5.51 -6.51 -5.45
N PHE A 40 5.38 -5.19 -5.45
CA PHE A 40 4.95 -4.39 -4.29
C PHE A 40 3.93 -3.32 -4.70
N VAL A 41 2.96 -3.04 -3.83
CA VAL A 41 1.97 -1.96 -3.99
C VAL A 41 2.32 -0.83 -3.02
N PRO A 42 2.70 0.37 -3.51
CA PRO A 42 3.08 1.52 -2.67
C PRO A 42 1.87 2.23 -2.02
N GLY A 43 2.15 3.03 -0.99
CA GLY A 43 1.17 3.82 -0.24
C GLY A 43 1.14 3.47 1.25
N THR A 44 1.10 4.49 2.12
CA THR A 44 1.03 4.30 3.58
C THR A 44 -0.34 4.64 4.19
N GLU A 45 -1.24 5.25 3.43
CA GLU A 45 -2.55 5.68 3.94
C GLU A 45 -3.67 5.63 2.88
N VAL A 46 -4.88 5.30 3.32
CA VAL A 46 -6.11 5.20 2.49
C VAL A 46 -7.37 5.54 3.29
N ALA A 47 -8.45 5.87 2.60
CA ALA A 47 -9.80 6.05 3.16
C ALA A 47 -10.88 5.44 2.26
N GLY A 48 -11.96 4.93 2.85
CA GLY A 48 -13.10 4.31 2.15
C GLY A 48 -13.95 3.44 3.06
#